data_AF-A0A378LUL0-F1
#
_entry.id   AF-A0A378LUL0-F1
#
_cell.length_a   1.000
_cell.length_b   1.000
_cell.length_c   1.000
_cell.angle_alpha   90.00
_cell.angle_beta   90.00
_cell.angle_gamma   90.00
#
_symmetry.space_group_name_H-M   'P 1'
#
loop_
_entity.id
_entity.type
_entity.pdbx_description
1 polymer ?
#
loop_
_entity_poly.entity_id
_entity_poly.type
_entity_poly.pdbx_seq_one_letter_code
_entity_poly.pdbx_strand_id
1 'polypeptide(L)'
;MPLIKNKYLYLGFLIAGLVSYFVFYYTFQFQVWSDSKQHLVSDIPGHTQFIIDFSKYGNFPVYSLWYRLVYFISGYSSEYRHLSFVTMYLLSILVCLKYLINYWLLKKESANVQLVSLLSMALIFVMPILSYYTKANHPEQILVDNFHVYLGNISANQWHNSTLIFAMPANILFFYYSIKNLDSNRWFPFFMMGGLAVLSIFCKPNYAMAFLPVLTIGLFLLNLKSRSYLNAFIKPALIIIPALMTLSYQWYFTFVKNELFNHPTATVFAPFLVWSTYSPHLFISLLLSIAFPLIILVFYFKKMDRFLIIAWLTFLVSLGIFSFFAEYPVHLNGNFWWGSIASNYILFLFSVKLLLTQSINWKSITAYSILGLHFVSGCFLLVSFFYRETSLIL
;
A
#
# COMPACT_ATOMS: atom_id res chain seq x y z
N MET A 1 -21.24 -21.82 -7.74
CA MET A 1 -19.76 -21.80 -7.57
C MET A 1 -19.07 -21.85 -8.95
N PRO A 2 -19.07 -20.75 -9.75
CA PRO A 2 -18.56 -20.75 -11.14
C PRO A 2 -17.12 -20.24 -11.29
N LEU A 3 -16.44 -19.88 -10.18
CA LEU A 3 -15.06 -19.36 -10.20
C LEU A 3 -14.04 -20.39 -10.72
N ILE A 4 -14.36 -21.68 -10.66
CA ILE A 4 -13.41 -22.78 -10.86
C ILE A 4 -13.04 -23.03 -12.34
N LYS A 5 -13.72 -22.39 -13.32
CA LYS A 5 -13.47 -22.63 -14.76
C LYS A 5 -12.77 -21.48 -15.49
N ASN A 6 -12.34 -20.41 -14.81
CA ASN A 6 -11.77 -19.26 -15.52
C ASN A 6 -10.25 -19.35 -15.73
N LYS A 7 -9.82 -19.82 -16.90
CA LYS A 7 -8.39 -19.94 -17.24
C LYS A 7 -7.59 -18.63 -17.10
N TYR A 8 -8.20 -17.46 -17.32
CA TYR A 8 -7.52 -16.17 -17.21
C TYR A 8 -7.30 -15.72 -15.77
N LEU A 9 -8.24 -16.06 -14.87
CA LEU A 9 -8.06 -15.89 -13.44
C LEU A 9 -6.86 -16.72 -12.94
N TYR A 10 -6.78 -17.99 -13.35
CA TYR A 10 -5.68 -18.86 -12.97
C TYR A 10 -4.34 -18.41 -13.56
N LEU A 11 -4.33 -17.98 -14.82
CA LEU A 11 -3.11 -17.46 -15.44
C LEU A 11 -2.61 -16.21 -14.71
N GLY A 12 -3.49 -15.24 -14.41
CA GLY A 12 -3.11 -14.05 -13.67
C GLY A 12 -2.64 -14.36 -12.24
N PHE A 13 -3.29 -15.32 -11.57
CA PHE A 13 -2.86 -15.81 -10.25
C PHE A 13 -1.47 -16.45 -10.31
N LEU A 14 -1.22 -17.32 -11.30
CA LEU A 14 0.06 -17.98 -11.51
C LEU A 14 1.17 -16.96 -11.79
N ILE A 15 0.93 -15.98 -12.67
CA ILE A 15 1.89 -14.92 -12.99
C ILE A 15 2.20 -14.08 -11.73
N ALA A 16 1.17 -13.65 -10.99
CA ALA A 16 1.37 -12.89 -9.76
C ALA A 16 2.19 -13.69 -8.73
N GLY A 17 1.90 -14.98 -8.57
CA GLY A 17 2.62 -15.87 -7.65
C GLY A 17 4.06 -16.13 -8.07
N LEU A 18 4.30 -16.49 -9.33
CA LEU A 18 5.65 -16.77 -9.83
C LEU A 18 6.53 -15.52 -9.78
N VAL A 19 6.04 -14.38 -10.30
CA VAL A 19 6.84 -13.15 -10.30
C VAL A 19 7.12 -12.69 -8.88
N SER A 20 6.12 -12.70 -7.99
CA SER A 20 6.35 -12.31 -6.58
C SER A 20 7.34 -13.24 -5.88
N TYR A 21 7.23 -14.56 -6.08
CA TYR A 21 8.19 -15.52 -5.55
C TYR A 21 9.62 -15.21 -5.99
N PHE A 22 9.84 -14.99 -7.28
CA PHE A 22 11.17 -14.65 -7.80
C PHE A 22 11.67 -13.30 -7.29
N VAL A 23 10.80 -12.27 -7.20
CA VAL A 23 11.17 -10.96 -6.64
C VAL A 23 11.68 -11.12 -5.21
N PHE A 24 10.95 -11.85 -4.36
CA PHE A 24 11.34 -12.03 -2.96
C PHE A 24 12.53 -12.99 -2.81
N TYR A 25 12.62 -14.03 -3.64
CA TYR A 25 13.80 -14.90 -3.69
C TYR A 25 15.06 -14.09 -3.97
N TYR A 26 15.04 -13.28 -5.04
CA TYR A 26 16.19 -12.48 -5.46
C TYR A 26 16.52 -11.38 -4.41
N THR A 27 15.51 -10.85 -3.72
CA THR A 27 15.70 -9.93 -2.58
C THR A 27 16.54 -10.56 -1.45
N PHE A 28 16.34 -11.86 -1.17
CA PHE A 28 17.12 -12.59 -0.16
C PHE A 28 18.40 -13.22 -0.70
N GLN A 29 18.54 -13.40 -2.03
CA GLN A 29 19.69 -14.06 -2.64
C GLN A 29 21.01 -13.49 -2.19
N PHE A 30 21.14 -12.17 -2.20
CA PHE A 30 22.39 -11.49 -1.85
C PHE A 30 22.73 -11.56 -0.37
N GLN A 31 21.79 -11.94 0.49
CA GLN A 31 21.99 -11.92 1.94
C GLN A 31 22.03 -13.29 2.58
N VAL A 32 21.32 -14.26 1.98
CA VAL A 32 21.25 -15.64 2.48
C VAL A 32 22.20 -16.54 1.70
N TRP A 33 22.37 -16.28 0.40
CA TRP A 33 22.99 -17.24 -0.53
C TRP A 33 24.19 -16.70 -1.30
N SER A 34 24.52 -15.41 -1.20
CA SER A 34 25.72 -14.82 -1.80
C SER A 34 26.75 -14.48 -0.74
N ASP A 35 28.02 -14.83 -1.00
CA ASP A 35 29.16 -14.39 -0.20
C ASP A 35 29.53 -12.92 -0.49
N SER A 36 28.93 -12.29 -1.50
CA SER A 36 29.17 -10.90 -1.84
C SER A 36 28.47 -9.96 -0.83
N LYS A 37 29.23 -9.04 -0.25
CA LYS A 37 28.71 -7.99 0.68
C LYS A 37 27.89 -6.89 -0.03
N GLN A 38 27.42 -7.13 -1.26
CA GLN A 38 26.58 -6.17 -1.95
C GLN A 38 25.17 -6.26 -1.38
N HIS A 39 24.85 -5.36 -0.46
CA HIS A 39 23.52 -5.25 0.12
C HIS A 39 22.58 -4.62 -0.91
N LEU A 40 21.76 -5.43 -1.59
CA LEU A 40 20.54 -4.89 -2.18
C LEU A 40 19.68 -4.35 -1.04
N VAL A 41 19.27 -3.08 -1.14
CA VAL A 41 18.48 -2.43 -0.10
C VAL A 41 17.02 -2.82 -0.30
N SER A 42 16.47 -3.42 0.75
CA SER A 42 15.07 -3.80 0.89
C SER A 42 14.76 -3.85 2.37
N ASP A 43 13.58 -3.38 2.79
CA ASP A 43 13.18 -3.47 4.19
C ASP A 43 12.94 -4.92 4.62
N ILE A 44 12.67 -5.82 3.67
CA ILE A 44 12.30 -7.21 3.91
C ILE A 44 13.39 -7.95 4.73
N PRO A 45 14.65 -7.98 4.28
CA PRO A 45 15.80 -8.34 5.08
C PRO A 45 15.87 -7.80 6.51
N GLY A 46 15.76 -6.47 6.64
CA GLY A 46 15.83 -5.80 7.94
C GLY A 46 14.70 -6.25 8.86
N HIS A 47 13.50 -6.41 8.30
CA HIS A 47 12.34 -6.95 9.01
C HIS A 47 12.53 -8.43 9.42
N THR A 48 13.26 -9.23 8.65
CA THR A 48 13.63 -10.60 9.04
C THR A 48 14.65 -10.59 10.17
N GLN A 49 15.65 -9.72 10.11
CA GLN A 49 16.64 -9.56 11.18
C GLN A 49 15.98 -9.11 12.49
N PHE A 50 15.04 -8.17 12.42
CA PHE A 50 14.22 -7.75 13.54
C PHE A 50 13.53 -8.92 14.24
N ILE A 51 13.00 -9.90 13.51
CA ILE A 51 12.37 -11.08 14.12
C ILE A 51 13.38 -11.86 14.98
N ILE A 52 14.61 -12.04 14.50
CA ILE A 52 15.66 -12.72 15.24
C ILE A 52 15.98 -11.94 16.51
N ASP A 53 16.20 -10.63 16.39
CA ASP A 53 16.56 -9.79 17.52
C ASP A 53 15.45 -9.79 18.57
N PHE A 54 14.19 -9.60 18.16
CA PHE A 54 13.04 -9.62 19.06
C PHE A 54 12.76 -11.00 19.67
N SER A 55 13.05 -12.10 18.97
CA SER A 55 12.93 -13.45 19.52
C SER A 55 13.90 -13.70 20.68
N LYS A 56 15.11 -13.11 20.62
CA LYS A 56 16.13 -13.25 21.67
C LYS A 56 15.77 -12.46 22.93
N TYR A 57 15.21 -11.27 22.77
CA TYR A 57 14.92 -10.35 23.88
C TYR A 57 13.45 -10.38 24.35
N GLY A 58 12.57 -11.11 23.66
CA GLY A 58 11.15 -11.26 24.02
C GLY A 58 10.26 -10.03 23.75
N ASN A 59 10.77 -9.00 23.07
CA ASN A 59 10.10 -7.70 22.91
C ASN A 59 9.73 -7.38 21.46
N PHE A 60 8.83 -8.18 20.86
CA PHE A 60 8.33 -7.89 19.52
C PHE A 60 7.62 -6.52 19.45
N PRO A 61 7.95 -5.67 18.46
CA PRO A 61 7.30 -4.39 18.28
C PRO A 61 5.84 -4.62 17.89
N VAL A 62 4.98 -3.79 18.45
CA VAL A 62 3.53 -4.01 18.41
C VAL A 62 2.89 -3.29 17.20
N TYR A 63 3.64 -2.41 16.54
CA TYR A 63 3.16 -1.65 15.38
C TYR A 63 2.87 -2.50 14.13
N SER A 64 3.34 -3.76 14.07
CA SER A 64 2.97 -4.68 12.98
C SER A 64 2.88 -6.14 13.44
N LEU A 65 1.76 -6.80 13.13
CA LEU A 65 1.57 -8.25 13.33
C LEU A 65 2.47 -9.11 12.43
N TRP A 66 3.07 -8.52 11.39
CA TRP A 66 3.97 -9.19 10.47
C TRP A 66 5.04 -10.01 11.20
N TYR A 67 5.72 -9.41 12.18
CA TYR A 67 6.84 -10.03 12.87
C TYR A 67 6.43 -11.29 13.65
N ARG A 68 5.32 -11.20 14.39
CA ARG A 68 4.79 -12.32 15.17
C ARG A 68 4.25 -13.42 14.27
N LEU A 69 3.63 -13.05 13.15
CA LEU A 69 3.08 -14.02 12.20
C LEU A 69 4.19 -14.86 11.55
N VAL A 70 5.26 -14.22 11.07
CA VAL A 70 6.40 -14.94 10.48
C VAL A 70 7.07 -15.82 11.52
N TYR A 71 7.31 -15.30 12.74
CA TYR A 71 7.91 -16.07 13.82
C TYR A 71 7.08 -17.32 14.17
N PHE A 72 5.75 -17.15 14.30
CA PHE A 72 4.83 -18.27 14.56
C PHE A 72 4.84 -19.31 13.44
N ILE A 73 4.71 -18.90 12.17
CA ILE A 73 4.68 -19.82 11.02
C ILE A 73 6.02 -20.54 10.85
N SER A 74 7.14 -19.91 11.23
CA SER A 74 8.47 -20.54 11.22
C SER A 74 8.66 -21.61 12.32
N GLY A 75 7.64 -21.88 13.13
CA GLY A 75 7.76 -22.76 14.29
C GLY A 75 8.66 -22.18 15.37
N TYR A 76 8.63 -20.85 15.55
CA TYR A 76 9.46 -20.11 16.49
C TYR A 76 10.97 -20.21 16.20
N SER A 77 11.34 -20.29 14.91
CA SER A 77 12.74 -20.36 14.50
C SER A 77 13.45 -19.00 14.66
N SER A 78 14.71 -19.05 15.08
CA SER A 78 15.63 -17.90 15.10
C SER A 78 16.69 -17.97 13.99
N GLU A 79 16.56 -18.94 13.07
CA GLU A 79 17.47 -19.10 11.95
C GLU A 79 17.06 -18.19 10.78
N TYR A 80 17.95 -17.29 10.37
CA TYR A 80 17.68 -16.31 9.30
C TYR A 80 17.23 -16.97 8.00
N ARG A 81 17.85 -18.09 7.62
CA ARG A 81 17.50 -18.82 6.39
C ARG A 81 16.07 -19.35 6.43
N HIS A 82 15.64 -19.93 7.54
CA HIS A 82 14.28 -20.43 7.70
C HIS A 82 13.25 -19.29 7.69
N LEU A 83 13.51 -18.21 8.44
CA LEU A 83 12.64 -17.02 8.45
C LEU A 83 12.55 -16.35 7.07
N SER A 84 13.63 -16.36 6.29
CA SER A 84 13.67 -15.85 4.92
C SER A 84 12.75 -16.66 4.01
N PHE A 85 12.81 -18.00 4.07
CA PHE A 85 11.90 -18.85 3.30
C PHE A 85 10.43 -18.60 3.65
N VAL A 86 10.08 -18.56 4.94
CA VAL A 86 8.71 -18.27 5.39
C VAL A 86 8.26 -16.91 4.89
N THR A 87 9.12 -15.89 4.99
CA THR A 87 8.84 -14.54 4.51
C THR A 87 8.55 -14.52 3.01
N MET A 88 9.38 -15.16 2.18
CA MET A 88 9.20 -15.22 0.74
C MET A 88 7.83 -15.82 0.34
N TYR A 89 7.49 -16.98 0.91
CA TYR A 89 6.22 -17.65 0.59
C TYR A 89 5.03 -16.82 1.06
N LEU A 90 5.09 -16.30 2.29
CA LEU A 90 4.00 -15.52 2.86
C LEU A 90 3.74 -14.24 2.06
N LEU A 91 4.78 -13.51 1.66
CA LEU A 91 4.63 -12.32 0.81
C LEU A 91 4.08 -12.66 -0.57
N SER A 92 4.52 -13.76 -1.18
CA SER A 92 3.99 -14.23 -2.48
C SER A 92 2.49 -14.57 -2.39
N ILE A 93 2.08 -15.25 -1.32
CA ILE A 93 0.67 -15.55 -1.03
C ILE A 93 -0.14 -14.25 -0.85
N LEU A 94 0.40 -13.26 -0.16
CA LEU A 94 -0.28 -11.96 0.05
C LEU A 94 -0.45 -11.17 -1.26
N VAL A 95 0.53 -11.21 -2.16
CA VAL A 95 0.41 -10.63 -3.50
C VAL A 95 -0.68 -11.35 -4.32
N CYS A 96 -0.71 -12.68 -4.28
CA CYS A 96 -1.77 -13.48 -4.89
C CYS A 96 -3.16 -13.17 -4.29
N LEU A 97 -3.26 -13.03 -2.98
CA LEU A 97 -4.50 -12.64 -2.31
C LEU A 97 -4.96 -11.24 -2.75
N LYS A 98 -4.03 -10.29 -2.86
CA LYS A 98 -4.32 -8.95 -3.37
C LYS A 98 -4.87 -8.99 -4.80
N TYR A 99 -4.30 -9.84 -5.67
CA TYR A 99 -4.82 -10.10 -7.02
C TYR A 99 -6.25 -10.64 -7.00
N LEU A 100 -6.55 -11.63 -6.15
CA LEU A 100 -7.88 -12.20 -6.03
C LEU A 100 -8.90 -11.18 -5.52
N ILE A 101 -8.51 -10.31 -4.59
CA ILE A 101 -9.36 -9.22 -4.08
C ILE A 101 -9.65 -8.21 -5.20
N ASN A 102 -8.64 -7.79 -5.98
CA ASN A 102 -8.84 -6.94 -7.14
C ASN A 102 -9.86 -7.55 -8.09
N TYR A 103 -9.66 -8.81 -8.47
CA TYR A 103 -10.54 -9.52 -9.39
C TYR A 103 -11.97 -9.60 -8.84
N TRP A 104 -12.15 -9.96 -7.58
CA TRP A 104 -13.46 -10.03 -6.95
C TRP A 104 -14.20 -8.68 -6.93
N LEU A 105 -13.47 -7.58 -6.74
CA LEU A 105 -14.04 -6.23 -6.78
C LEU A 105 -14.40 -5.81 -8.19
N LEU A 106 -13.49 -5.96 -9.14
CA LEU A 106 -13.65 -5.52 -10.53
C LEU A 106 -14.65 -6.39 -11.30
N LYS A 107 -14.78 -7.68 -10.96
CA LYS A 107 -15.70 -8.61 -11.62
C LYS A 107 -17.18 -8.21 -11.47
N LYS A 108 -17.50 -7.40 -10.46
CA LYS A 108 -18.86 -6.87 -10.22
C LYS A 108 -19.29 -5.86 -11.28
N GLU A 109 -18.34 -5.22 -11.94
CA GLU A 109 -18.61 -4.14 -12.90
C GLU A 109 -18.59 -4.61 -14.36
N SER A 110 -18.01 -5.78 -14.66
CA SER A 110 -17.89 -6.27 -16.02
C SER A 110 -18.08 -7.78 -16.15
N ALA A 111 -18.89 -8.17 -17.14
CA ALA A 111 -19.04 -9.57 -17.53
C ALA A 111 -17.77 -10.12 -18.22
N ASN A 112 -16.96 -9.26 -18.85
CA ASN A 112 -15.73 -9.67 -19.55
C ASN A 112 -14.66 -10.10 -18.56
N VAL A 113 -14.59 -11.41 -18.32
CA VAL A 113 -13.67 -11.96 -17.32
C VAL A 113 -12.20 -11.80 -17.73
N GLN A 114 -11.90 -11.87 -19.02
CA GLN A 114 -10.53 -11.76 -19.52
C GLN A 114 -9.95 -10.38 -19.19
N LEU A 115 -10.72 -9.33 -19.51
CA LEU A 115 -10.35 -7.96 -19.20
C LEU A 115 -10.22 -7.74 -17.69
N VAL A 116 -11.16 -8.24 -16.89
CA VAL A 116 -11.09 -8.13 -15.42
C VAL A 116 -9.84 -8.82 -14.86
N SER A 117 -9.53 -10.04 -15.32
CA SER A 117 -8.31 -10.76 -14.92
C SER A 117 -7.04 -10.01 -15.33
N LEU A 118 -7.00 -9.48 -16.55
CA LEU A 118 -5.87 -8.71 -17.07
C LEU A 118 -5.65 -7.43 -16.25
N LEU A 119 -6.69 -6.65 -16.00
CA LEU A 119 -6.59 -5.40 -15.22
C LEU A 119 -6.27 -5.67 -13.75
N SER A 120 -6.81 -6.75 -13.17
CA SER A 120 -6.48 -7.15 -11.80
C SER A 120 -5.00 -7.52 -11.66
N MET A 121 -4.44 -8.18 -12.68
CA MET A 121 -3.02 -8.49 -12.78
C MET A 121 -2.21 -7.23 -13.03
N ALA A 122 -2.63 -6.36 -13.96
CA ALA A 122 -1.93 -5.11 -14.25
C ALA A 122 -1.78 -4.23 -13.00
N LEU A 123 -2.80 -4.15 -12.14
CA LEU A 123 -2.74 -3.45 -10.85
C LEU A 123 -1.69 -4.03 -9.88
N ILE A 124 -1.28 -5.28 -10.02
CA ILE A 124 -0.15 -5.84 -9.25
C ILE A 124 1.18 -5.26 -9.70
N PHE A 125 1.28 -4.79 -10.95
CA PHE A 125 2.52 -4.29 -11.53
C PHE A 125 2.54 -2.78 -11.76
N VAL A 126 1.45 -2.04 -11.49
CA VAL A 126 1.47 -0.58 -11.67
C VAL A 126 2.52 0.08 -10.76
N MET A 127 3.36 0.91 -11.39
CA MET A 127 4.34 1.80 -10.76
C MET A 127 4.14 3.22 -11.32
N PRO A 128 4.76 4.26 -10.74
CA PRO A 128 4.80 5.58 -11.35
C PRO A 128 5.34 5.52 -12.78
N ILE A 129 4.86 6.40 -13.65
CA ILE A 129 5.40 6.51 -15.01
C ILE A 129 6.87 6.94 -14.93
N LEU A 130 7.73 6.30 -15.71
CA LEU A 130 9.17 6.57 -15.71
C LEU A 130 9.48 8.07 -15.91
N SER A 131 10.34 8.62 -15.06
CA SER A 131 10.91 9.98 -15.18
C SER A 131 12.35 9.94 -15.67
N TYR A 132 12.88 11.07 -16.16
CA TYR A 132 14.25 11.20 -16.68
C TYR A 132 15.09 12.22 -15.87
N TYR A 133 14.99 12.19 -14.53
CA TYR A 133 15.76 13.13 -13.73
C TYR A 133 17.24 12.77 -13.73
N THR A 134 18.12 13.75 -13.94
CA THR A 134 19.57 13.56 -13.87
C THR A 134 20.05 13.53 -12.42
N LYS A 135 20.98 12.62 -12.11
CA LYS A 135 21.53 12.33 -10.76
C LYS A 135 22.17 13.54 -10.04
N ALA A 136 22.49 14.61 -10.76
CA ALA A 136 23.49 15.61 -10.36
C ALA A 136 23.28 16.25 -8.97
N ASN A 137 22.03 16.32 -8.46
CA ASN A 137 21.73 16.97 -7.17
C ASN A 137 21.03 16.09 -6.13
N HIS A 138 20.75 14.81 -6.43
CA HIS A 138 19.99 13.93 -5.53
C HIS A 138 20.61 12.53 -5.48
N PRO A 139 21.63 12.32 -4.62
CA PRO A 139 22.33 11.03 -4.53
C PRO A 139 21.43 9.89 -4.05
N GLU A 140 20.34 10.22 -3.34
CA GLU A 140 19.33 9.29 -2.81
C GLU A 140 18.36 8.78 -3.90
N GLN A 141 18.48 9.23 -5.15
CA GLN A 141 17.59 8.85 -6.26
C GLN A 141 18.05 7.59 -6.99
N ILE A 142 17.08 6.71 -7.25
CA ILE A 142 17.26 5.50 -8.06
C ILE A 142 17.21 5.84 -9.53
N LEU A 143 18.30 5.57 -10.25
CA LEU A 143 18.34 5.62 -11.71
C LEU A 143 18.56 4.24 -12.29
N VAL A 144 17.61 3.77 -13.08
CA VAL A 144 17.75 2.61 -13.96
C VAL A 144 17.94 3.15 -15.37
N ASP A 145 19.13 3.03 -15.97
CA ASP A 145 19.42 3.59 -17.32
C ASP A 145 19.16 5.10 -17.48
N ASN A 146 19.43 5.89 -16.44
CA ASN A 146 19.06 7.31 -16.35
C ASN A 146 17.56 7.58 -16.17
N PHE A 147 16.75 6.54 -15.96
CA PHE A 147 15.34 6.66 -15.63
C PHE A 147 15.10 6.57 -14.13
N HIS A 148 14.38 7.55 -13.62
CA HIS A 148 13.94 7.62 -12.25
C HIS A 148 12.58 6.95 -12.10
N VAL A 149 12.53 5.88 -11.29
CA VAL A 149 11.37 4.97 -11.28
C VAL A 149 10.60 4.98 -9.97
N TYR A 150 11.29 5.16 -8.84
CA TYR A 150 10.73 4.70 -7.56
C TYR A 150 10.80 5.73 -6.43
N LEU A 151 11.99 6.07 -5.91
CA LEU A 151 12.09 7.01 -4.78
C LEU A 151 11.57 8.40 -5.18
N GLY A 152 11.01 9.20 -4.28
CA GLY A 152 10.40 10.49 -4.63
C GLY A 152 9.07 10.43 -5.40
N ASN A 153 8.64 9.26 -5.87
CA ASN A 153 7.34 9.04 -6.50
C ASN A 153 6.42 8.23 -5.58
N ILE A 154 5.13 8.54 -5.55
CA ILE A 154 4.15 7.82 -4.74
C ILE A 154 3.66 6.61 -5.52
N SER A 155 4.41 5.52 -5.44
CA SER A 155 4.02 4.30 -6.15
C SER A 155 2.66 3.78 -5.71
N ALA A 156 1.86 3.30 -6.65
CA ALA A 156 0.66 2.56 -6.32
C ALA A 156 1.00 1.17 -5.77
N ASN A 157 2.16 0.60 -6.08
CA ASN A 157 2.52 -0.73 -5.59
C ASN A 157 3.96 -0.80 -5.08
N GLN A 158 4.25 -1.80 -4.25
CA GLN A 158 5.48 -1.87 -3.51
C GLN A 158 5.99 -3.29 -3.38
N TRP A 159 7.28 -3.49 -3.69
CA TRP A 159 7.91 -4.82 -3.71
C TRP A 159 8.95 -5.04 -2.61
N HIS A 160 9.32 -4.01 -1.86
CA HIS A 160 10.42 -4.08 -0.88
C HIS A 160 10.02 -3.83 0.57
N ASN A 161 8.72 -3.67 0.86
CA ASN A 161 8.24 -3.42 2.22
C ASN A 161 7.24 -4.50 2.64
N SER A 162 7.69 -5.47 3.44
CA SER A 162 6.86 -6.61 3.85
C SER A 162 5.61 -6.21 4.65
N THR A 163 5.73 -5.24 5.56
CA THR A 163 4.62 -4.80 6.41
C THR A 163 3.53 -4.10 5.60
N LEU A 164 3.89 -3.34 4.56
CA LEU A 164 2.93 -2.74 3.64
C LEU A 164 2.25 -3.80 2.77
N ILE A 165 3.01 -4.73 2.18
CA ILE A 165 2.46 -5.85 1.39
C ILE A 165 1.44 -6.63 2.23
N PHE A 166 1.79 -6.92 3.49
CA PHE A 166 0.90 -7.56 4.47
C PHE A 166 -0.35 -6.75 4.79
N ALA A 167 -0.25 -5.42 4.88
CA ALA A 167 -1.37 -4.56 5.21
C ALA A 167 -2.38 -4.36 4.06
N MET A 168 -1.96 -4.51 2.80
CA MET A 168 -2.82 -4.17 1.65
C MET A 168 -4.17 -4.90 1.61
N PRO A 169 -4.26 -6.24 1.80
CA PRO A 169 -5.55 -6.92 1.84
C PRO A 169 -6.50 -6.35 2.90
N ALA A 170 -6.00 -6.09 4.11
CA ALA A 170 -6.78 -5.51 5.20
C ALA A 170 -7.23 -4.08 4.88
N ASN A 171 -6.36 -3.26 4.30
CA ASN A 171 -6.68 -1.87 3.91
C ASN A 171 -7.77 -1.80 2.84
N ILE A 172 -7.72 -2.68 1.82
CA ILE A 172 -8.73 -2.75 0.76
C ILE A 172 -10.08 -3.21 1.33
N LEU A 173 -10.08 -4.21 2.20
CA LEU A 173 -11.30 -4.70 2.87
C LEU A 173 -11.90 -3.64 3.79
N PHE A 174 -11.07 -2.97 4.59
CA PHE A 174 -11.50 -1.89 5.48
C PHE A 174 -12.15 -0.76 4.67
N PHE A 175 -11.50 -0.31 3.59
CA PHE A 175 -12.06 0.70 2.69
C PHE A 175 -13.39 0.24 2.07
N TYR A 176 -13.39 -0.89 1.36
CA TYR A 176 -14.55 -1.34 0.61
C TYR A 176 -15.76 -1.60 1.52
N TYR A 177 -15.55 -2.27 2.66
CA TYR A 177 -16.62 -2.55 3.61
C TYR A 177 -17.19 -1.28 4.22
N SER A 178 -16.33 -0.31 4.59
CA SER A 178 -16.77 0.96 5.16
C SER A 178 -17.65 1.74 4.19
N ILE A 179 -17.24 1.87 2.94
CA ILE A 179 -18.00 2.66 1.96
C ILE A 179 -19.29 1.95 1.55
N LYS A 180 -19.27 0.61 1.45
CA LYS A 180 -20.47 -0.18 1.13
C LYS A 180 -21.56 -0.01 2.19
N ASN A 181 -21.19 0.09 3.46
CA ASN A 181 -22.12 0.13 4.59
C ASN A 181 -22.28 1.53 5.21
N LEU A 182 -21.81 2.58 4.52
CA LEU A 182 -21.79 3.95 5.02
C LEU A 182 -23.19 4.45 5.46
N ASP A 183 -24.22 4.09 4.69
CA ASP A 183 -25.62 4.50 4.92
C ASP A 183 -26.40 3.47 5.76
N SER A 184 -25.73 2.50 6.37
CA SER A 184 -26.42 1.50 7.19
C SER A 184 -27.13 2.15 8.37
N ASN A 185 -28.39 1.75 8.58
CA ASN A 185 -29.15 2.06 9.79
C ASN A 185 -28.86 1.09 10.94
N ARG A 186 -28.21 -0.05 10.65
CA ARG A 186 -27.81 -1.03 11.66
C ARG A 186 -26.47 -0.64 12.27
N TRP A 187 -26.30 -0.91 13.56
CA TRP A 187 -25.07 -0.66 14.31
C TRP A 187 -23.94 -1.64 13.99
N PHE A 188 -24.27 -2.90 13.70
CA PHE A 188 -23.28 -3.96 13.50
C PHE A 188 -22.22 -3.65 12.44
N PRO A 189 -22.54 -3.06 11.26
CA PRO A 189 -21.51 -2.65 10.32
C PRO A 189 -20.50 -1.65 10.88
N PHE A 190 -20.88 -0.76 11.79
CA PHE A 190 -19.95 0.20 12.40
C PHE A 190 -19.00 -0.48 13.40
N PHE A 191 -19.46 -1.49 14.14
CA PHE A 191 -18.57 -2.35 14.93
C PHE A 191 -17.59 -3.11 14.04
N MET A 192 -18.04 -3.63 12.90
CA MET A 192 -17.16 -4.29 11.92
C MET A 192 -16.16 -3.32 11.29
N MET A 193 -16.56 -2.07 11.01
CA MET A 193 -15.64 -1.02 10.57
C MET A 193 -14.58 -0.72 11.64
N GLY A 194 -14.96 -0.63 12.92
CA GLY A 194 -14.02 -0.48 14.03
C GLY A 194 -13.04 -1.65 14.13
N GLY A 195 -13.53 -2.90 14.04
CA GLY A 195 -12.68 -4.09 14.02
C GLY A 195 -11.71 -4.12 12.82
N LEU A 196 -12.17 -3.74 11.64
CA LEU A 196 -11.32 -3.63 10.44
C LEU A 196 -10.31 -2.48 10.55
N ALA A 197 -10.65 -1.38 11.22
CA ALA A 197 -9.72 -0.30 11.52
C ALA A 197 -8.60 -0.79 12.44
N VAL A 198 -8.94 -1.50 13.53
CA VAL A 198 -7.98 -2.12 14.45
C VAL A 198 -7.07 -3.10 13.72
N LEU A 199 -7.64 -3.97 12.87
CA LEU A 199 -6.85 -4.90 12.05
C LEU A 199 -5.89 -4.15 11.10
N SER A 200 -6.37 -3.12 10.39
CA SER A 200 -5.56 -2.28 9.50
C SER A 200 -4.41 -1.64 10.26
N ILE A 201 -4.66 -1.09 11.45
CA ILE A 201 -3.63 -0.48 12.32
C ILE A 201 -2.60 -1.52 12.76
N PHE A 202 -3.04 -2.71 13.18
CA PHE A 202 -2.15 -3.80 13.56
C PHE A 202 -1.36 -4.38 12.39
N CYS A 203 -1.83 -4.27 11.16
CA CYS A 203 -1.02 -4.59 9.99
C CYS A 203 0.01 -3.49 9.71
N LYS A 204 -0.47 -2.25 9.53
CA LYS A 204 0.34 -1.03 9.36
C LYS A 204 -0.53 0.24 9.54
N PRO A 205 -0.22 1.14 10.50
CA PRO A 205 -1.12 2.24 10.88
C PRO A 205 -1.31 3.33 9.82
N ASN A 206 -0.36 3.51 8.89
CA ASN A 206 -0.29 4.67 8.00
C ASN A 206 -1.56 4.88 7.14
N TYR A 207 -2.16 3.82 6.64
CA TYR A 207 -3.38 3.93 5.84
C TYR A 207 -4.58 4.35 6.71
N ALA A 208 -4.75 3.70 7.86
CA ALA A 208 -5.84 4.01 8.78
C ALA A 208 -5.77 5.45 9.29
N MET A 209 -4.57 5.97 9.57
CA MET A 209 -4.38 7.38 9.96
C MET A 209 -4.91 8.38 8.92
N ALA A 210 -4.86 8.04 7.63
CA ALA A 210 -5.40 8.88 6.56
C ALA A 210 -6.89 8.63 6.30
N PHE A 211 -7.35 7.38 6.36
CA PHE A 211 -8.72 7.02 6.02
C PHE A 211 -9.72 7.34 7.14
N LEU A 212 -9.34 7.16 8.41
CA LEU A 212 -10.22 7.37 9.56
C LEU A 212 -10.78 8.81 9.64
N PRO A 213 -9.98 9.88 9.47
CA PRO A 213 -10.51 11.24 9.43
C PRO A 213 -11.58 11.41 8.34
N VAL A 214 -11.32 10.90 7.13
CA VAL A 214 -12.25 11.01 6.00
C VAL A 214 -13.55 10.26 6.29
N LEU A 215 -13.45 9.03 6.78
CA LEU A 215 -14.62 8.18 7.09
C LEU A 215 -15.46 8.77 8.22
N THR A 216 -14.84 9.19 9.31
CA THR A 216 -15.54 9.68 10.52
C THR A 216 -16.18 11.04 10.29
N ILE A 217 -15.49 11.97 9.62
CA ILE A 217 -16.07 13.25 9.22
C ILE A 217 -17.21 13.03 8.22
N GLY A 218 -17.03 12.14 7.23
CA GLY A 218 -18.09 11.80 6.29
C GLY A 218 -19.35 11.26 6.98
N LEU A 219 -19.20 10.32 7.92
CA LEU A 219 -20.30 9.78 8.71
C LEU A 219 -20.97 10.85 9.57
N PHE A 220 -20.18 11.69 10.24
CA PHE A 220 -20.69 12.81 11.03
C PHE A 220 -21.58 13.71 10.17
N LEU A 221 -21.07 14.20 9.03
CA LEU A 221 -21.80 15.09 8.13
C LEU A 221 -23.05 14.45 7.51
N LEU A 222 -22.99 13.18 7.11
CA LEU A 222 -24.13 12.46 6.54
C LEU A 222 -25.28 12.34 7.55
N ASN A 223 -24.97 12.00 8.81
CA ASN A 223 -25.98 11.84 9.85
C ASN A 223 -26.50 13.20 10.36
N LEU A 224 -25.68 14.26 10.34
CA LEU A 224 -26.17 15.62 10.56
C LEU A 224 -27.16 16.05 9.49
N LYS A 225 -26.85 15.79 8.21
CA LYS A 225 -27.73 16.12 7.09
C LYS A 225 -29.07 15.37 7.17
N SER A 226 -29.07 14.12 7.64
CA SER A 226 -30.29 13.36 7.89
C SER A 226 -30.98 13.67 9.22
N ARG A 227 -30.51 14.69 9.95
CA ARG A 227 -31.01 15.13 11.27
C ARG A 227 -30.94 14.03 12.35
N SER A 228 -30.06 13.05 12.16
CA SER A 228 -29.82 11.95 13.09
C SER A 228 -28.63 12.26 14.00
N TYR A 229 -28.78 13.27 14.86
CA TYR A 229 -27.68 13.82 15.66
C TYR A 229 -26.99 12.78 16.54
N LEU A 230 -27.73 11.90 17.21
CA LEU A 230 -27.14 10.85 18.03
C LEU A 230 -26.26 9.90 17.20
N ASN A 231 -26.73 9.50 16.02
CA ASN A 231 -25.97 8.66 15.10
C ASN A 231 -24.75 9.38 14.52
N ALA A 232 -24.79 10.71 14.41
CA ALA A 232 -23.64 11.51 13.98
C ALA A 232 -22.46 11.38 14.94
N PHE A 233 -22.69 11.14 16.24
CA PHE A 233 -21.62 10.93 17.21
C PHE A 233 -21.31 9.45 17.45
N ILE A 234 -22.33 8.61 17.66
CA ILE A 234 -22.08 7.21 18.05
C ILE A 234 -21.43 6.42 16.90
N LYS A 235 -21.88 6.57 15.66
CA LYS A 235 -21.33 5.79 14.54
C LYS A 235 -19.83 6.07 14.31
N PRO A 236 -19.36 7.33 14.26
CA PRO A 236 -17.93 7.62 14.29
C PRO A 236 -17.22 7.13 15.56
N ALA A 237 -17.83 7.27 16.74
CA ALA A 237 -17.24 6.83 18.01
C ALA A 237 -16.91 5.33 18.02
N LEU A 238 -17.80 4.49 17.49
CA LEU A 238 -17.61 3.04 17.37
C LEU A 238 -16.40 2.64 16.51
N ILE A 239 -15.92 3.54 15.66
CA ILE A 239 -14.76 3.30 14.79
C ILE A 239 -13.51 3.94 15.39
N ILE A 240 -13.60 5.22 15.81
CA ILE A 240 -12.44 6.01 16.22
C ILE A 240 -11.92 5.61 17.60
N ILE A 241 -12.79 5.28 18.56
CA ILE A 241 -12.36 4.90 19.91
C ILE A 241 -11.46 3.65 19.88
N PRO A 242 -11.88 2.50 19.30
CA PRO A 242 -11.00 1.33 19.24
C PRO A 242 -9.73 1.57 18.42
N ALA A 243 -9.81 2.40 17.36
CA ALA A 243 -8.63 2.79 16.60
C ALA A 243 -7.62 3.60 17.43
N LEU A 244 -8.07 4.62 18.17
CA LEU A 244 -7.23 5.44 19.04
C LEU A 244 -6.64 4.60 20.18
N MET A 245 -7.44 3.72 20.81
CA MET A 245 -6.93 2.79 21.82
C MET A 245 -5.81 1.91 21.26
N THR A 246 -5.96 1.43 20.03
CA THR A 246 -4.95 0.59 19.37
C THR A 246 -3.70 1.38 19.02
N LEU A 247 -3.83 2.60 18.50
CA LEU A 247 -2.69 3.47 18.20
C LEU A 247 -1.93 3.86 19.48
N SER A 248 -2.63 4.20 20.56
CA SER A 248 -2.01 4.49 21.86
C SER A 248 -1.29 3.25 22.43
N TYR A 249 -1.89 2.07 22.28
CA TYR A 249 -1.26 0.80 22.65
C TYR A 249 0.02 0.54 21.85
N GLN A 250 -0.03 0.68 20.52
CA GLN A 250 1.15 0.54 19.66
C GLN A 250 2.23 1.56 20.00
N TRP A 251 1.85 2.81 20.23
CA TRP A 251 2.76 3.89 20.57
C TRP A 251 3.50 3.58 21.86
N TYR A 252 2.78 3.23 22.93
CA TYR A 252 3.38 2.93 24.22
C TYR A 252 4.31 1.71 24.16
N PHE A 253 3.83 0.58 23.63
CA PHE A 253 4.61 -0.65 23.65
C PHE A 253 5.73 -0.70 22.60
N THR A 254 5.70 0.15 21.58
CA THR A 254 6.77 0.24 20.56
C THR A 254 7.76 1.35 20.86
N PHE A 255 7.28 2.56 21.18
CA PHE A 255 8.15 3.74 21.26
C PHE A 255 8.49 4.16 22.69
N VAL A 256 7.71 3.75 23.70
CA VAL A 256 8.00 4.08 25.11
C VAL A 256 8.70 2.92 25.81
N LYS A 257 8.23 1.68 25.61
CA LYS A 257 8.73 0.51 26.37
C LYS A 257 9.84 -0.28 25.67
N ASN A 258 9.93 -0.22 24.33
CA ASN A 258 10.80 -1.14 23.59
C ASN A 258 12.15 -0.51 23.24
N GLU A 259 13.13 -0.65 24.12
CA GLU A 259 14.48 -0.09 24.00
C GLU A 259 15.27 -0.58 22.77
N LEU A 260 14.84 -1.66 22.12
CA LEU A 260 15.47 -2.19 20.91
C LEU A 260 15.09 -1.42 19.64
N PHE A 261 14.09 -0.55 19.72
CA PHE A 261 13.63 0.22 18.57
C PHE A 261 14.33 1.57 18.55
N ASN A 262 14.92 1.95 17.41
CA ASN A 262 15.42 3.31 17.25
C ASN A 262 14.24 4.30 17.34
N HIS A 263 14.23 5.08 18.41
CA HIS A 263 13.11 5.96 18.72
C HIS A 263 13.26 7.30 17.98
N PRO A 264 12.28 7.71 17.16
CA PRO A 264 12.19 9.11 16.78
C PRO A 264 11.95 9.93 18.06
N THR A 265 12.70 11.00 18.21
CA THR A 265 12.57 11.94 19.34
C THR A 265 11.29 12.78 19.23
N ALA A 266 10.84 13.08 18.01
CA ALA A 266 9.63 13.86 17.78
C ALA A 266 9.06 13.66 16.38
N THR A 267 7.77 13.92 16.23
CA THR A 267 7.14 14.24 14.95
C THR A 267 7.12 15.75 14.80
N VAL A 268 7.75 16.27 13.74
CA VAL A 268 7.89 17.70 13.47
C VAL A 268 7.07 18.11 12.25
N PHE A 269 6.57 19.34 12.25
CA PHE A 269 6.01 19.96 11.05
C PHE A 269 7.16 20.46 10.17
N ALA A 270 7.41 19.76 9.06
CA ALA A 270 8.53 20.00 8.16
C ALA A 270 8.05 19.91 6.70
N PRO A 271 7.42 20.99 6.19
CA PRO A 271 6.85 21.02 4.85
C PRO A 271 7.85 20.59 3.79
N PHE A 272 7.46 19.57 3.03
CA PHE A 272 8.15 18.94 1.92
C PHE A 272 9.55 18.39 2.20
N LEU A 273 10.02 18.42 3.45
CA LEU A 273 11.40 18.04 3.80
C LEU A 273 11.74 16.64 3.27
N VAL A 274 11.00 15.63 3.71
CA VAL A 274 11.20 14.23 3.31
C VAL A 274 11.05 14.05 1.80
N TRP A 275 10.04 14.67 1.20
CA TRP A 275 9.77 14.49 -0.23
C TRP A 275 10.88 15.12 -1.10
N SER A 276 11.37 16.29 -0.73
CA SER A 276 12.45 17.00 -1.43
C SER A 276 13.80 16.28 -1.35
N THR A 277 14.01 15.43 -0.33
CA THR A 277 15.17 14.54 -0.27
C THR A 277 15.19 13.59 -1.47
N TYR A 278 14.02 13.04 -1.85
CA TYR A 278 13.93 12.00 -2.86
C TYR A 278 13.49 12.48 -4.24
N SER A 279 12.90 13.66 -4.39
CA SER A 279 12.44 14.17 -5.70
C SER A 279 12.92 15.60 -5.96
N PRO A 280 13.48 15.91 -7.15
CA PRO A 280 13.86 17.28 -7.51
C PRO A 280 12.63 18.13 -7.86
N HIS A 281 11.54 17.46 -8.26
CA HIS A 281 10.37 18.07 -8.88
C HIS A 281 9.11 17.40 -8.33
N LEU A 282 8.71 17.81 -7.11
CA LEU A 282 7.59 17.22 -6.37
C LEU A 282 6.31 17.15 -7.20
N PHE A 283 6.00 18.21 -7.94
CA PHE A 283 4.80 18.28 -8.77
C PHE A 283 4.84 17.27 -9.94
N ILE A 284 5.97 17.16 -10.63
CA ILE A 284 6.11 16.21 -11.75
C ILE A 284 6.10 14.77 -11.20
N SER A 285 6.79 14.51 -10.09
CA SER A 285 6.73 13.22 -9.39
C SER A 285 5.31 12.84 -8.98
N LEU A 286 4.52 13.78 -8.47
CA LEU A 286 3.11 13.56 -8.17
C LEU A 286 2.34 13.23 -9.45
N LEU A 287 2.45 14.03 -10.52
CA LEU A 287 1.76 13.77 -11.78
C LEU A 287 2.07 12.38 -12.34
N LEU A 288 3.35 11.97 -12.35
CA LEU A 288 3.76 10.64 -12.82
C LEU A 288 3.27 9.51 -11.91
N SER A 289 3.03 9.79 -10.63
CA SER A 289 2.50 8.82 -9.66
C SER A 289 1.01 8.59 -9.79
N ILE A 290 0.25 9.63 -10.18
CA ILE A 290 -1.22 9.60 -10.22
C ILE A 290 -1.82 9.94 -11.59
N ALA A 291 -1.05 9.87 -12.67
CA ALA A 291 -1.50 10.23 -14.02
C ALA A 291 -2.78 9.48 -14.41
N PHE A 292 -2.85 8.18 -14.14
CA PHE A 292 -4.04 7.38 -14.43
C PHE A 292 -5.28 7.83 -13.63
N PRO A 293 -5.28 7.85 -12.28
CA PRO A 293 -6.41 8.38 -11.53
C PRO A 293 -6.79 9.81 -11.91
N LEU A 294 -5.80 10.67 -12.19
CA LEU A 294 -6.03 12.07 -12.58
C LEU A 294 -6.79 12.17 -13.90
N ILE A 295 -6.48 11.32 -14.88
CA ILE A 295 -7.21 11.28 -16.15
C ILE A 295 -8.63 10.74 -15.96
N ILE A 296 -8.81 9.76 -15.07
CA ILE A 296 -10.15 9.32 -14.69
C ILE A 296 -10.93 10.46 -14.04
N LEU A 297 -10.31 11.23 -13.15
CA LEU A 297 -10.90 12.42 -12.55
C LEU A 297 -11.31 13.43 -13.62
N VAL A 298 -10.42 13.80 -14.54
CA VAL A 298 -10.70 14.80 -15.59
C VAL A 298 -11.79 14.34 -16.55
N PHE A 299 -11.74 13.10 -17.05
CA PHE A 299 -12.68 12.62 -18.07
C PHE A 299 -14.03 12.18 -17.51
N TYR A 300 -14.06 11.73 -16.26
CA TYR A 300 -15.23 11.09 -15.66
C TYR A 300 -15.62 11.70 -14.31
N PHE A 301 -15.23 12.94 -14.00
CA PHE A 301 -15.59 13.67 -12.76
C PHE A 301 -17.08 13.52 -12.39
N LYS A 302 -17.97 13.75 -13.37
CA LYS A 302 -19.43 13.67 -13.17
C LYS A 302 -19.97 12.26 -12.93
N LYS A 303 -19.15 11.23 -13.14
CA LYS A 303 -19.50 9.81 -13.00
C LYS A 303 -18.85 9.16 -11.78
N MET A 304 -18.10 9.93 -10.97
CA MET A 304 -17.45 9.39 -9.78
C MET A 304 -18.49 8.91 -8.78
N ASP A 305 -18.35 7.65 -8.35
CA ASP A 305 -19.13 7.12 -7.24
C ASP A 305 -18.49 7.52 -5.90
N ARG A 306 -19.21 7.24 -4.80
CA ARG A 306 -18.71 7.49 -3.44
C ARG A 306 -17.39 6.77 -3.13
N PHE A 307 -17.12 5.62 -3.77
CA PHE A 307 -15.87 4.91 -3.55
C PHE A 307 -14.71 5.74 -4.11
N LEU A 308 -14.82 6.20 -5.35
CA LEU A 308 -13.74 6.98 -5.95
C LEU A 308 -13.55 8.35 -5.28
N ILE A 309 -14.64 9.01 -4.87
CA ILE A 309 -14.55 10.28 -4.11
C ILE A 309 -13.79 10.07 -2.80
N ILE A 310 -14.16 9.05 -2.02
CA ILE A 310 -13.53 8.81 -0.72
C ILE A 310 -12.09 8.30 -0.89
N ALA A 311 -11.78 7.55 -1.95
CA ALA A 311 -10.41 7.17 -2.28
C ALA A 311 -9.52 8.40 -2.56
N TRP A 312 -10.03 9.38 -3.32
CA TRP A 312 -9.33 10.66 -3.54
C TRP A 312 -9.12 11.43 -2.25
N LEU A 313 -10.16 11.60 -1.43
CA LEU A 313 -10.03 12.29 -0.14
C LEU A 313 -9.00 11.61 0.77
N THR A 314 -9.01 10.27 0.83
CA THR A 314 -8.04 9.48 1.61
C THR A 314 -6.62 9.69 1.08
N PHE A 315 -6.45 9.66 -0.25
CA PHE A 315 -5.16 9.96 -0.89
C PHE A 315 -4.67 11.37 -0.54
N LEU A 316 -5.52 12.39 -0.65
CA LEU A 316 -5.16 13.78 -0.32
C LEU A 316 -4.78 13.96 1.16
N VAL A 317 -5.49 13.33 2.09
CA VAL A 317 -5.11 13.36 3.51
C VAL A 317 -3.76 12.69 3.73
N SER A 318 -3.54 11.49 3.17
CA SER A 318 -2.25 10.80 3.29
C SER A 318 -1.10 11.57 2.63
N LEU A 319 -1.38 12.23 1.51
CA LEU A 319 -0.44 13.09 0.81
C LEU A 319 -0.07 14.29 1.68
N GLY A 320 -1.05 14.91 2.34
CA GLY A 320 -0.82 15.99 3.30
C GLY A 320 0.04 15.52 4.47
N ILE A 321 -0.27 14.37 5.08
CA ILE A 321 0.53 13.81 6.18
C ILE A 321 1.99 13.61 5.74
N PHE A 322 2.21 12.96 4.59
CA PHE A 322 3.54 12.76 4.02
C PHE A 322 4.25 14.09 3.67
N SER A 323 3.52 15.06 3.14
CA SER A 323 4.09 16.32 2.68
C SER A 323 4.45 17.26 3.82
N PHE A 324 3.78 17.18 4.97
CA PHE A 324 3.94 18.20 6.03
C PHE A 324 4.62 17.71 7.30
N PHE A 325 4.73 16.39 7.51
CA PHE A 325 5.27 15.82 8.74
C PHE A 325 6.49 14.95 8.49
N ALA A 326 7.44 15.01 9.43
CA ALA A 326 8.65 14.18 9.44
C ALA A 326 8.93 13.67 10.86
N GLU A 327 9.59 12.51 10.95
CA GLU A 327 10.09 11.98 12.22
C GLU A 327 11.55 12.42 12.41
N TYR A 328 11.91 13.01 13.55
CA TYR A 328 13.27 13.49 13.80
C TYR A 328 13.99 12.62 14.85
N PRO A 329 15.27 12.28 14.68
CA PRO A 329 16.17 12.63 13.56
C PRO A 329 16.04 11.71 12.33
N VAL A 330 15.23 10.66 12.38
CA VAL A 330 15.14 9.56 11.39
C VAL A 330 14.26 9.85 10.16
N HIS A 331 14.20 11.11 9.72
CA HIS A 331 13.29 11.57 8.67
C HIS A 331 13.52 10.91 7.31
N LEU A 332 14.74 10.44 7.06
CA LEU A 332 15.13 9.65 5.88
C LEU A 332 14.47 8.26 5.82
N ASN A 333 13.80 7.80 6.88
CA ASN A 333 13.02 6.56 6.79
C ASN A 333 11.69 6.78 6.04
N GLY A 334 11.28 8.04 5.84
CA GLY A 334 10.06 8.36 5.10
C GLY A 334 8.79 7.74 5.67
N ASN A 335 8.71 7.49 6.97
CA ASN A 335 7.64 6.69 7.57
C ASN A 335 6.22 7.20 7.30
N PHE A 336 6.02 8.51 7.10
CA PHE A 336 4.72 9.07 6.72
C PHE A 336 4.31 8.83 5.27
N TRP A 337 5.25 8.44 4.40
CA TRP A 337 5.03 8.16 2.97
C TRP A 337 4.17 6.90 2.74
N TRP A 338 4.32 5.88 3.59
CA TRP A 338 3.64 4.59 3.41
C TRP A 338 2.12 4.69 3.29
N GLY A 339 1.52 5.71 3.94
CA GLY A 339 0.09 5.97 3.87
C GLY A 339 -0.36 6.41 2.47
N SER A 340 0.44 7.22 1.78
CA SER A 340 0.13 7.70 0.43
C SER A 340 0.30 6.62 -0.63
N ILE A 341 1.25 5.70 -0.45
CA ILE A 341 1.40 4.51 -1.31
C ILE A 341 0.16 3.61 -1.19
N ALA A 342 -0.27 3.30 0.04
CA ALA A 342 -1.44 2.47 0.29
C ALA A 342 -2.74 3.09 -0.27
N SER A 343 -2.94 4.39 -0.05
CA SER A 343 -4.11 5.11 -0.55
C SER A 343 -4.08 5.27 -2.07
N ASN A 344 -2.91 5.48 -2.68
CA ASN A 344 -2.76 5.55 -4.13
C ASN A 344 -3.15 4.24 -4.80
N TYR A 345 -2.75 3.09 -4.25
CA TYR A 345 -3.21 1.80 -4.78
C TYR A 345 -4.74 1.67 -4.81
N ILE A 346 -5.40 2.04 -3.71
CA ILE A 346 -6.87 2.00 -3.60
C ILE A 346 -7.48 2.96 -4.61
N LEU A 347 -6.91 4.16 -4.76
CA LEU A 347 -7.32 5.12 -5.77
C LEU A 347 -7.20 4.55 -7.20
N PHE A 348 -6.11 3.85 -7.54
CA PHE A 348 -5.97 3.13 -8.81
C PHE A 348 -7.05 2.06 -8.98
N LEU A 349 -7.27 1.21 -7.98
CA LEU A 349 -8.26 0.13 -8.02
C LEU A 349 -9.67 0.65 -8.30
N PHE A 350 -10.11 1.70 -7.60
CA PHE A 350 -11.44 2.28 -7.81
C PHE A 350 -11.52 3.16 -9.07
N SER A 351 -10.39 3.67 -9.56
CA SER A 351 -10.31 4.31 -10.88
C SER A 351 -10.52 3.29 -12.01
N VAL A 352 -9.90 2.10 -11.93
CA VAL A 352 -10.14 0.98 -12.86
C VAL A 352 -11.59 0.50 -12.78
N LYS A 353 -12.14 0.39 -11.56
CA LYS A 353 -13.55 0.04 -11.34
C LYS A 353 -14.49 0.98 -12.12
N LEU A 354 -14.27 2.29 -12.03
CA LEU A 354 -15.07 3.26 -12.79
C LEU A 354 -14.84 3.14 -14.31
N LEU A 355 -13.58 2.96 -14.74
CA LEU A 355 -13.25 2.83 -16.16
C LEU A 355 -13.95 1.62 -16.82
N LEU A 356 -14.09 0.50 -16.10
CA LEU A 356 -14.77 -0.70 -16.57
C LEU A 356 -16.24 -0.49 -16.93
N THR A 357 -16.91 0.51 -16.34
CA THR A 357 -18.32 0.82 -16.64
C THR A 357 -18.48 1.80 -17.80
N GLN A 358 -17.38 2.27 -18.40
CA GLN A 358 -17.42 3.22 -19.50
C GLN A 358 -17.43 2.52 -20.85
N SER A 359 -18.13 3.11 -21.83
CA SER A 359 -18.07 2.68 -23.21
C SER A 359 -16.68 2.94 -23.81
N ILE A 360 -16.29 2.10 -24.77
CA ILE A 360 -15.04 2.28 -25.50
C ILE A 360 -15.16 3.54 -26.37
N ASN A 361 -14.37 4.55 -26.06
CA ASN A 361 -14.22 5.80 -26.80
C ASN A 361 -12.81 6.36 -26.58
N TRP A 362 -12.49 7.50 -27.19
CA TRP A 362 -11.15 8.11 -27.08
C TRP A 362 -10.73 8.39 -25.63
N LYS A 363 -11.67 8.76 -24.74
CA LYS A 363 -11.38 9.01 -23.30
C LYS A 363 -10.99 7.72 -22.59
N SER A 364 -11.75 6.64 -22.81
CA SER A 364 -11.46 5.36 -22.17
C SER A 364 -10.18 4.75 -22.71
N ILE A 365 -9.95 4.86 -24.03
CA ILE A 365 -8.71 4.40 -24.67
C ILE A 365 -7.51 5.14 -24.07
N THR A 366 -7.58 6.47 -23.96
CA THR A 366 -6.53 7.28 -23.32
C THR A 366 -6.28 6.83 -21.88
N ALA A 367 -7.34 6.62 -21.09
CA ALA A 367 -7.20 6.14 -19.71
C ALA A 367 -6.57 4.74 -19.63
N TYR A 368 -6.95 3.80 -20.50
CA TYR A 368 -6.31 2.48 -20.60
C TYR A 368 -4.84 2.59 -21.04
N SER A 369 -4.52 3.47 -21.97
CA SER A 369 -3.14 3.70 -22.42
C SER A 369 -2.27 4.21 -21.27
N ILE A 370 -2.76 5.16 -20.48
CA ILE A 370 -2.01 5.71 -19.34
C ILE A 370 -1.85 4.66 -18.23
N LEU A 371 -2.89 3.86 -17.94
CA LEU A 371 -2.74 2.68 -17.07
C LEU A 371 -1.69 1.70 -17.62
N GLY A 372 -1.68 1.50 -18.94
CA GLY A 372 -0.67 0.71 -19.63
C GLY A 372 0.75 1.25 -19.43
N LEU A 373 0.95 2.56 -19.45
CA LEU A 373 2.26 3.17 -19.15
C LEU A 373 2.71 2.90 -17.71
N HIS A 374 1.81 2.99 -16.73
CA HIS A 374 2.10 2.62 -15.34
C HIS A 374 2.46 1.13 -15.21
N PHE A 375 1.76 0.25 -15.92
CA PHE A 375 2.05 -1.18 -15.96
C PHE A 375 3.42 -1.46 -16.57
N VAL A 376 3.71 -0.90 -17.75
CA VAL A 376 5.00 -1.06 -18.44
C VAL A 376 6.14 -0.53 -17.56
N SER A 377 5.94 0.59 -16.86
CA SER A 377 6.95 1.16 -15.95
C SER A 377 7.30 0.20 -14.82
N GLY A 378 6.32 -0.52 -14.26
CA GLY A 378 6.60 -1.52 -13.24
C GLY A 378 7.18 -2.82 -13.78
N CYS A 379 6.79 -3.26 -14.97
CA CYS A 379 7.49 -4.35 -15.65
C CYS A 379 8.96 -4.00 -15.91
N PHE A 380 9.24 -2.78 -16.37
CA PHE A 380 10.60 -2.28 -16.60
C PHE A 380 11.43 -2.30 -15.30
N LEU A 381 10.85 -1.85 -14.18
CA LEU A 381 11.49 -1.92 -12.86
C LEU A 381 11.87 -3.35 -12.49
N LEU A 382 10.93 -4.29 -12.59
CA LEU A 382 11.16 -5.69 -12.20
C LEU A 382 12.14 -6.40 -13.12
N VAL A 383 12.07 -6.16 -14.44
CA VAL A 383 13.05 -6.69 -15.40
C VAL A 383 14.44 -6.16 -15.04
N SER A 384 14.57 -4.86 -14.78
CA SER A 384 15.85 -4.27 -14.40
C SER A 384 16.40 -4.84 -13.09
N PHE A 385 15.53 -5.03 -12.10
CA PHE A 385 15.85 -5.71 -10.85
C PHE A 385 16.45 -7.11 -11.07
N PHE A 386 15.85 -7.93 -11.94
CA PHE A 386 16.33 -9.28 -12.21
C PHE A 386 17.60 -9.36 -13.07
N TYR A 387 17.74 -8.50 -14.08
CA TYR A 387 18.84 -8.59 -15.04
C TYR A 387 20.10 -7.85 -14.62
N ARG A 388 19.97 -6.79 -13.81
CA ARG A 388 21.07 -5.88 -13.51
C ARG A 388 21.52 -5.93 -12.07
N GLU A 389 20.90 -6.78 -11.27
CA GLU A 389 21.14 -6.87 -9.83
C GLU A 389 20.99 -5.50 -9.15
N THR A 390 20.14 -4.62 -9.69
CA THR A 390 19.86 -3.31 -9.07
C THR A 390 18.96 -3.53 -7.86
N SER A 391 19.02 -2.67 -6.86
CA SER A 391 18.20 -2.85 -5.67
C SER A 391 16.75 -2.38 -5.88
N LEU A 392 15.79 -2.95 -5.14
CA LEU A 392 14.39 -2.46 -5.14
C LEU A 392 14.25 -1.13 -4.40
N ILE A 393 15.28 -0.73 -3.63
CA ILE A 393 15.41 0.52 -2.88
C ILE A 393 16.83 1.12 -3.03
N LEU A 394 17.42 1.23 -4.22
CA LEU A 394 18.62 2.05 -4.46
C LEU A 394 18.71 2.49 -5.90
#